data_AF-A0A6B2E6N4-F1
#
_entry.id   AF-A0A6B2E6N4-F1
#
_cell.length_a   1.000
_cell.length_b   1.000
_cell.length_c   1.000
_cell.angle_alpha   90.00
_cell.angle_beta   90.00
_cell.angle_gamma   90.00
#
_symmetry.space_group_name_H-M   'P 1'
#
loop_
_entity.id
_entity.type
_entity.pdbx_description
1 polymer ?
#
loop_
_entity_poly.entity_id
_entity_poly.type
_entity_poly.pdbx_seq_one_letter_code
_entity_poly.pdbx_strand_id
1 'polypeptide(L)'
;MFELLLLVTVVLLVKLIIDKGYKNENYFKERGIKYIKPYFIIGNSENIFTRKRTIYEFFYDVYSAFPNERIMGGFVFRSPLVFIRDPELAKQLAVKEFDHFSERRNIIASEAEKTFSKSLFLLRGEEWKEMRSTLSPTFTGSKMRLMFELVSQVTKEMVNFVNKETKEKGIQTYEMKDFCSRL
;
A
#
# COMPACT_ATOMS: atom_id res chain seq x y z
N MET A 1 -49.80 16.62 -7.87
CA MET A 1 -49.44 15.18 -7.94
C MET A 1 -47.99 14.96 -8.37
N PHE A 2 -47.53 15.56 -9.48
CA PHE A 2 -46.13 15.49 -9.94
C PHE A 2 -45.11 16.05 -8.93
N GLU A 3 -45.37 17.21 -8.33
CA GLU A 3 -44.46 17.83 -7.34
C GLU A 3 -44.29 16.97 -6.08
N LEU A 4 -45.37 16.34 -5.61
CA LEU A 4 -45.35 15.42 -4.46
C LEU A 4 -44.53 14.16 -4.77
N LEU A 5 -44.68 13.60 -5.98
CA LEU A 5 -43.90 12.46 -6.46
C LEU A 5 -42.41 12.80 -6.56
N LEU A 6 -42.08 14.00 -7.05
CA LEU A 6 -40.70 14.48 -7.16
C LEU A 6 -40.06 14.67 -5.78
N LEU A 7 -40.78 15.29 -4.84
CA LEU A 7 -40.33 15.45 -3.45
C LEU A 7 -40.05 14.10 -2.78
N VAL A 8 -40.98 13.16 -2.88
CA VAL A 8 -40.82 11.80 -2.30
C VAL A 8 -39.61 11.08 -2.90
N THR A 9 -39.42 11.20 -4.22
CA THR A 9 -38.27 10.60 -4.91
C THR A 9 -36.95 11.19 -4.42
N VAL A 10 -36.88 12.52 -4.25
CA VAL A 10 -35.69 13.20 -3.71
C VAL A 10 -35.40 12.75 -2.27
N VAL A 11 -36.41 12.68 -1.40
CA VAL A 11 -36.24 12.23 -0.02
C VAL A 11 -35.74 10.78 0.03
N LEU A 12 -36.30 9.89 -0.80
CA LEU A 12 -35.84 8.50 -0.89
C LEU A 12 -34.40 8.42 -1.41
N LEU A 13 -34.03 9.20 -2.42
CA LEU A 13 -32.65 9.25 -2.92
C LEU A 13 -31.68 9.77 -1.86
N VAL A 14 -32.03 10.83 -1.13
CA VAL A 14 -31.21 11.38 -0.05
C VAL A 14 -31.02 10.35 1.07
N LYS A 15 -32.10 9.67 1.49
CA LYS A 15 -32.01 8.61 2.48
C LYS A 15 -31.09 7.48 1.99
N LEU A 16 -31.27 7.01 0.75
CA LEU A 16 -30.43 5.96 0.17
C LEU A 16 -28.96 6.38 0.09
N ILE A 17 -28.67 7.65 -0.23
CA ILE A 17 -27.32 8.20 -0.25
C ILE A 17 -26.71 8.20 1.15
N ILE A 18 -27.46 8.64 2.16
CA ILE A 18 -27.03 8.67 3.57
C ILE A 18 -26.75 7.25 4.07
N ASP A 19 -27.71 6.34 3.93
CA ASP A 19 -27.59 4.94 4.37
C ASP A 19 -26.39 4.26 3.70
N LYS A 20 -26.20 4.49 2.40
CA LYS A 20 -25.09 3.91 1.63
C LYS A 20 -23.73 4.56 1.92
N GLY A 21 -23.73 5.81 2.37
CA GLY A 21 -22.52 6.53 2.77
C GLY A 21 -22.02 6.13 4.16
N TYR A 22 -22.92 5.81 5.09
CA TYR A 22 -22.59 5.38 6.45
C TYR A 22 -22.62 3.85 6.69
N LYS A 23 -22.91 3.05 5.66
CA LYS A 23 -23.08 1.58 5.72
C LYS A 23 -22.02 0.82 6.54
N ASN A 24 -20.80 1.33 6.65
CA ASN A 24 -19.70 0.66 7.36
C ASN A 24 -19.15 1.44 8.57
N GLU A 25 -19.77 2.56 8.96
CA GLU A 25 -19.25 3.43 10.04
C GLU A 25 -19.19 2.71 11.40
N ASN A 26 -20.13 1.80 11.65
CA ASN A 26 -20.19 1.02 12.90
C ASN A 26 -19.33 -0.25 12.88
N TYR A 27 -18.67 -0.58 11.77
CA TYR A 27 -17.94 -1.86 11.61
C TYR A 27 -16.96 -2.14 12.76
N PHE A 28 -16.14 -1.15 13.11
CA PHE A 28 -15.17 -1.26 14.20
C PHE A 28 -15.79 -1.05 15.58
N LYS A 29 -16.80 -0.17 15.68
CA LYS A 29 -17.54 0.09 16.91
C LYS A 29 -18.20 -1.19 17.45
N GLU A 30 -18.87 -1.95 16.58
CA GLU A 30 -19.51 -3.23 16.92
C GLU A 30 -18.50 -4.32 17.32
N ARG A 31 -17.25 -4.19 16.89
CA ARG A 31 -16.15 -5.13 17.18
C ARG A 31 -15.27 -4.69 18.35
N GLY A 32 -15.58 -3.56 18.99
CA GLY A 32 -14.78 -3.01 20.09
C GLY A 32 -13.38 -2.55 19.67
N ILE A 33 -13.14 -2.30 18.37
CA ILE A 33 -11.84 -1.85 17.85
C ILE A 33 -11.84 -0.33 17.80
N LYS A 34 -10.80 0.32 18.35
CA LYS A 34 -10.63 1.78 18.21
C LYS A 34 -10.30 2.13 16.77
N TYR A 35 -10.90 3.19 16.24
CA TYR A 35 -10.74 3.57 14.84
C TYR A 35 -10.89 5.08 14.62
N ILE A 36 -10.29 5.59 13.55
CA ILE A 36 -10.54 6.97 13.12
C ILE A 36 -11.89 7.03 12.43
N LYS A 37 -12.79 7.87 12.95
CA LYS A 37 -14.15 8.02 12.42
C LYS A 37 -14.09 8.46 10.94
N PRO A 38 -14.76 7.75 10.01
CA PRO A 38 -14.75 8.10 8.60
C PRO A 38 -15.62 9.32 8.32
N TYR A 39 -15.24 10.13 7.33
CA TYR A 39 -16.12 11.11 6.71
C TYR A 39 -17.06 10.45 5.69
N PHE A 40 -18.19 11.11 5.44
CA PHE A 40 -19.23 10.63 4.53
C PHE A 40 -18.68 10.27 3.15
N ILE A 41 -18.89 9.02 2.71
CA ILE A 41 -18.44 8.41 1.43
C ILE A 41 -16.91 8.27 1.28
N ILE A 42 -16.14 9.30 1.62
CA ILE A 42 -14.70 9.40 1.36
C ILE A 42 -13.86 8.67 2.43
N GLY A 43 -14.45 8.32 3.58
CA GLY A 43 -13.76 7.61 4.64
C GLY A 43 -12.74 8.52 5.32
N ASN A 44 -11.54 7.98 5.58
CA ASN A 44 -10.41 8.77 6.05
C ASN A 44 -9.48 9.22 4.91
N SER A 45 -9.92 9.12 3.64
CA SER A 45 -9.11 9.36 2.45
C SER A 45 -9.22 10.76 1.86
N GLU A 46 -9.85 11.71 2.56
CA GLU A 46 -10.19 13.06 2.06
C GLU A 46 -8.99 13.85 1.53
N ASN A 47 -7.84 13.72 2.19
CA ASN A 47 -6.62 14.44 1.84
C ASN A 47 -5.77 13.72 0.78
N ILE A 48 -6.07 12.44 0.50
CA ILE A 48 -5.39 11.66 -0.54
C ILE A 48 -5.83 12.15 -1.93
N PHE A 49 -7.13 12.41 -2.11
CA PHE A 49 -7.67 12.91 -3.38
C PHE A 49 -7.30 14.34 -3.70
N THR A 50 -7.29 15.20 -2.69
CA THR A 50 -6.91 16.60 -2.84
C THR A 50 -5.39 16.78 -2.95
N ARG A 51 -4.62 15.67 -2.95
CA ARG A 51 -3.14 15.62 -2.94
C ARG A 51 -2.51 16.44 -1.81
N LYS A 52 -3.27 16.74 -0.76
CA LYS A 52 -2.80 17.44 0.43
C LYS A 52 -2.05 16.52 1.39
N ARG A 53 -2.30 15.21 1.30
CA ARG A 53 -1.59 14.16 2.03
C ARG A 53 -1.31 12.97 1.12
N THR A 54 -0.19 12.33 1.38
CA THR A 54 0.20 11.07 0.80
C THR A 54 -0.52 9.90 1.50
N ILE A 55 -0.54 8.73 0.85
CA ILE A 55 -1.03 7.50 1.49
C ILE A 55 -0.20 7.11 2.72
N TYR A 56 1.09 7.46 2.71
CA TYR A 56 2.01 7.20 3.83
C TYR A 56 1.64 8.04 5.06
N GLU A 57 1.38 9.33 4.88
CA GLU A 57 0.91 10.20 5.96
C GLU A 57 -0.42 9.71 6.53
N PHE A 58 -1.35 9.26 5.69
CA PHE A 58 -2.59 8.63 6.15
C PHE A 58 -2.31 7.42 7.05
N PHE A 59 -1.44 6.49 6.62
CA PHE A 59 -1.10 5.33 7.44
C PHE A 59 -0.40 5.71 8.74
N TYR A 60 0.47 6.72 8.69
CA TYR A 60 1.14 7.25 9.88
C TYR A 60 0.16 7.88 10.88
N ASP A 61 -0.84 8.64 10.40
CA ASP A 61 -1.86 9.26 11.24
C ASP A 61 -2.70 8.19 11.97
N VAL A 62 -3.16 7.17 11.24
CA VAL A 62 -3.90 6.05 11.85
C VAL A 62 -3.05 5.30 12.85
N TYR A 63 -1.79 5.03 12.49
CA TYR A 63 -0.85 4.39 13.38
C TYR A 63 -0.53 5.26 14.62
N SER A 64 -0.54 6.57 14.53
CA SER A 64 -0.17 7.44 15.66
C SER A 64 -1.36 7.79 16.55
N ALA A 65 -2.59 7.69 16.05
CA ALA A 65 -3.80 8.10 16.77
C ALA A 65 -4.11 7.28 18.03
N PHE A 66 -3.68 6.02 18.08
CA PHE A 66 -4.01 5.10 19.17
C PHE A 66 -2.77 4.35 19.67
N PRO A 67 -1.78 5.01 20.30
CA PRO A 67 -0.45 4.44 20.56
C PRO A 67 -0.43 3.24 21.51
N ASN A 68 -1.45 3.09 22.36
CA ASN A 68 -1.53 2.00 23.35
C ASN A 68 -2.34 0.79 22.87
N GLU A 69 -2.93 0.86 21.68
CA GLU A 69 -3.76 -0.22 21.15
C GLU A 69 -2.92 -1.25 20.37
N ARG A 70 -3.30 -2.52 20.45
CA ARG A 70 -2.64 -3.59 19.66
C ARG A 70 -3.11 -3.60 18.20
N ILE A 71 -4.37 -3.21 17.99
CA ILE A 71 -5.04 -3.11 16.70
C ILE A 71 -5.86 -1.83 16.63
N MET A 72 -5.93 -1.22 15.44
CA MET A 72 -6.79 -0.06 15.19
C MET A 72 -7.43 -0.13 13.81
N GLY A 73 -8.57 0.53 13.69
CA GLY A 73 -9.34 0.61 12.46
C GLY A 73 -9.12 1.94 11.73
N GLY A 74 -9.23 1.89 10.42
CA GLY A 74 -9.42 3.04 9.57
C GLY A 74 -10.25 2.67 8.36
N PHE A 75 -10.60 3.65 7.55
CA PHE A 75 -11.35 3.43 6.33
C PHE A 75 -10.65 4.07 5.15
N VAL A 76 -10.39 3.27 4.11
CA VAL A 76 -10.09 3.79 2.77
C VAL A 76 -11.38 3.75 1.98
N PHE A 77 -11.94 4.93 1.69
CA PHE A 77 -13.34 5.10 1.32
C PHE A 77 -14.28 4.44 2.33
N ARG A 78 -15.01 3.42 1.89
CA ARG A 78 -15.91 2.62 2.72
C ARG A 78 -15.32 1.27 3.11
N SER A 79 -14.12 0.93 2.62
CA SER A 79 -13.51 -0.35 2.95
C SER A 79 -12.82 -0.26 4.30
N PRO A 80 -13.21 -1.08 5.30
CA PRO A 80 -12.51 -1.13 6.57
C PRO A 80 -11.08 -1.62 6.36
N LEU A 81 -10.15 -1.02 7.09
CA LEU A 81 -8.74 -1.40 7.17
C LEU A 81 -8.38 -1.62 8.63
N VAL A 82 -7.83 -2.79 8.90
CA VAL A 82 -7.26 -3.12 10.22
C VAL A 82 -5.76 -2.86 10.16
N PHE A 83 -5.27 -2.10 11.12
CA PHE A 83 -3.87 -1.82 11.35
C PHE A 83 -3.42 -2.64 12.55
N ILE A 84 -2.28 -3.31 12.39
CA ILE A 84 -1.73 -4.21 13.40
C ILE A 84 -0.43 -3.58 13.89
N ARG A 85 -0.37 -3.31 15.20
CA ARG A 85 0.86 -2.84 15.85
C ARG A 85 1.63 -3.96 16.53
N ASP A 86 0.91 -4.95 17.06
CA ASP A 86 1.51 -6.02 17.83
C ASP A 86 2.30 -7.01 16.93
N PRO A 87 3.61 -7.20 17.16
CA PRO A 87 4.44 -8.15 16.42
C PRO A 87 3.98 -9.61 16.53
N GLU A 88 3.42 -10.03 17.66
CA GLU A 88 2.90 -11.38 17.86
C GLU A 88 1.67 -11.62 16.98
N LEU A 89 0.76 -10.63 16.92
CA LEU A 89 -0.40 -10.69 16.02
C LEU A 89 0.05 -10.64 14.56
N ALA A 90 1.01 -9.78 14.21
CA ALA A 90 1.57 -9.73 12.87
C ALA A 90 2.17 -11.08 12.45
N LYS A 91 2.93 -11.74 13.34
CA LYS A 91 3.47 -13.09 13.12
C LYS A 91 2.35 -14.13 12.99
N GLN A 92 1.31 -14.04 13.80
CA GLN A 92 0.18 -14.96 13.71
C GLN A 92 -0.47 -14.87 12.33
N LEU A 93 -0.79 -13.67 11.84
CA LEU A 93 -1.46 -13.50 10.55
C LEU A 93 -0.55 -13.77 9.35
N ALA A 94 0.69 -13.28 9.40
CA ALA A 94 1.60 -13.36 8.26
C ALA A 94 2.36 -14.69 8.14
N VAL A 95 2.37 -15.53 9.19
CA VAL A 95 3.11 -16.80 9.20
C VAL A 95 2.22 -17.97 9.56
N LYS A 96 1.56 -17.95 10.73
CA LYS A 96 0.78 -19.11 11.20
C LYS A 96 -0.50 -19.30 10.38
N GLU A 97 -1.19 -18.20 10.11
CA GLU A 97 -2.47 -18.15 9.40
C GLU A 97 -2.31 -17.67 7.96
N PHE A 98 -1.12 -17.83 7.37
CA PHE A 98 -0.80 -17.25 6.07
C PHE A 98 -1.79 -17.66 4.97
N ASP A 99 -2.30 -18.89 4.99
CA ASP A 99 -3.25 -19.37 3.99
C ASP A 99 -4.55 -18.55 3.98
N HIS A 100 -5.00 -18.05 5.13
CA HIS A 100 -6.17 -17.16 5.26
C HIS A 100 -5.89 -15.71 4.83
N PHE A 101 -4.63 -15.27 4.89
CA PHE A 101 -4.21 -13.88 4.63
C PHE A 101 -3.21 -13.76 3.46
N SER A 102 -3.24 -14.72 2.53
CA SER A 102 -2.28 -14.82 1.44
C SER A 102 -2.48 -13.76 0.35
N GLU A 103 -3.69 -13.22 0.21
CA GLU A 103 -4.02 -12.24 -0.82
C GLU A 103 -3.72 -10.79 -0.42
N ARG A 104 -3.17 -10.03 -1.37
CA ARG A 104 -2.93 -8.59 -1.23
C ARG A 104 -4.10 -7.80 -1.81
N ARG A 105 -4.44 -6.69 -1.16
CA ARG A 105 -5.43 -5.74 -1.68
C ARG A 105 -4.93 -5.15 -3.00
N ASN A 106 -5.75 -5.22 -4.05
CA ASN A 106 -5.46 -4.53 -5.31
C ASN A 106 -5.72 -3.03 -5.12
N ILE A 107 -4.65 -2.24 -5.09
CA ILE A 107 -4.71 -0.78 -5.00
C ILE A 107 -4.62 -0.15 -6.41
N ILE A 108 -4.14 -0.92 -7.39
CA ILE A 108 -4.01 -0.51 -8.79
C ILE A 108 -5.11 -1.19 -9.58
N ALA A 109 -5.91 -0.42 -10.32
CA ALA A 109 -6.84 -0.99 -11.29
C ALA A 109 -6.03 -1.75 -12.33
N SER A 110 -6.16 -3.08 -12.33
CA SER A 110 -5.41 -4.02 -13.18
C SER A 110 -5.64 -3.84 -14.69
N GLU A 111 -6.50 -2.89 -15.07
CA GLU A 111 -6.86 -2.59 -16.46
C GLU A 111 -5.84 -1.70 -17.17
N ALA A 112 -4.94 -1.03 -16.45
CA ALA A 112 -4.00 -0.10 -17.07
C ALA A 112 -2.90 -0.78 -17.91
N GLU A 113 -2.54 -2.05 -17.62
CA GLU A 113 -1.54 -2.77 -18.42
C GLU A 113 -1.58 -4.30 -18.20
N LYS A 114 -1.87 -5.07 -19.26
CA LYS A 114 -2.00 -6.55 -19.22
C LYS A 114 -0.71 -7.28 -18.80
N THR A 115 0.45 -6.64 -18.95
CA THR A 115 1.75 -7.22 -18.58
C THR A 115 2.02 -7.04 -17.09
N PHE A 116 1.75 -5.85 -16.55
CA PHE A 116 1.99 -5.55 -15.14
C PHE A 116 1.05 -6.34 -14.23
N SER A 117 -0.18 -6.60 -14.67
CA SER A 117 -1.14 -7.44 -13.94
C SER A 117 -0.65 -8.88 -13.69
N LYS A 118 0.29 -9.37 -14.51
CA LYS A 118 0.94 -10.69 -14.34
C LYS A 118 2.17 -10.66 -13.41
N SER A 119 2.49 -9.52 -12.82
CA SER A 119 3.57 -9.43 -11.84
C SER A 119 3.24 -10.21 -10.56
N LEU A 120 4.26 -10.80 -9.93
CA LEU A 120 4.10 -11.55 -8.67
C LEU A 120 3.41 -10.74 -7.57
N PHE A 121 3.48 -9.41 -7.60
CA PHE A 121 2.84 -8.54 -6.62
C PHE A 121 1.32 -8.44 -6.77
N LEU A 122 0.79 -8.72 -7.97
CA LEU A 122 -0.63 -8.60 -8.31
C LEU A 122 -1.33 -9.94 -8.53
N LEU A 123 -0.58 -11.02 -8.81
CA LEU A 123 -1.11 -12.37 -8.87
C LEU A 123 -1.74 -12.79 -7.54
N ARG A 124 -2.72 -13.70 -7.62
CA ARG A 124 -3.47 -14.22 -6.46
C ARG A 124 -3.60 -15.73 -6.51
N GLY A 125 -3.99 -16.30 -5.38
CA GLY A 125 -4.29 -17.73 -5.27
C GLY A 125 -3.15 -18.61 -5.82
N GLU A 126 -3.52 -19.59 -6.65
CA GLU A 126 -2.60 -20.61 -7.15
C GLU A 126 -1.58 -20.04 -8.14
N GLU A 127 -1.96 -19.09 -9.01
CA GLU A 127 -1.03 -18.45 -9.95
C GLU A 127 0.12 -17.74 -9.22
N TRP A 128 -0.20 -17.09 -8.09
CA TRP A 128 0.82 -16.49 -7.23
C TRP A 128 1.73 -17.55 -6.60
N LYS A 129 1.16 -18.67 -6.11
CA LYS A 129 1.94 -19.75 -5.50
C LYS A 129 2.91 -20.37 -6.51
N GLU A 130 2.44 -20.65 -7.72
CA GLU A 130 3.24 -21.23 -8.81
C GLU A 130 4.38 -20.28 -9.22
N MET A 131 4.05 -19.01 -9.48
CA MET A 131 5.05 -18.00 -9.86
C MET A 131 6.08 -17.79 -8.74
N ARG A 132 5.64 -17.74 -7.48
CA ARG A 132 6.54 -17.63 -6.32
C ARG A 132 7.46 -18.83 -6.22
N SER A 133 6.94 -20.04 -6.38
CA SER A 133 7.74 -21.28 -6.35
C SER A 133 8.80 -21.28 -7.46
N THR A 134 8.44 -20.76 -8.64
CA THR A 134 9.33 -20.66 -9.80
C THR A 134 10.45 -19.64 -9.59
N LEU A 135 10.15 -18.47 -9.01
CA LEU A 135 11.12 -17.38 -8.86
C LEU A 135 12.00 -17.49 -7.60
N SER A 136 11.52 -18.14 -6.54
CA SER A 136 12.25 -18.24 -5.26
C SER A 136 13.67 -18.83 -5.39
N PRO A 137 13.92 -19.88 -6.20
CA PRO A 137 15.26 -20.45 -6.37
C PRO A 137 16.31 -19.49 -6.92
N THR A 138 15.89 -18.46 -7.67
CA THR A 138 16.78 -17.46 -8.27
C THR A 138 17.45 -16.58 -7.20
N PHE A 139 16.81 -16.41 -6.04
CA PHE A 139 17.29 -15.57 -4.94
C PHE A 139 17.94 -16.37 -3.80
N THR A 140 18.40 -17.59 -4.09
CA THR A 140 19.15 -18.39 -3.11
C THR A 140 20.48 -17.74 -2.74
N GLY A 141 21.00 -18.02 -1.54
CA GLY A 141 22.26 -17.43 -1.07
C GLY A 141 23.45 -17.69 -2.00
N SER A 142 23.49 -18.83 -2.71
CA SER A 142 24.52 -19.12 -3.71
C SER A 142 24.40 -18.23 -4.95
N LYS A 143 23.19 -18.03 -5.48
CA LYS A 143 22.94 -17.13 -6.62
C LYS A 143 23.20 -15.67 -6.26
N MET A 144 22.79 -15.24 -5.06
CA MET A 144 23.07 -13.90 -4.55
C MET A 144 24.56 -13.61 -4.41
N ARG A 145 25.38 -14.59 -4.02
CA ARG A 145 26.85 -14.45 -3.98
C ARG A 145 27.45 -14.22 -5.37
N LEU A 146 26.94 -14.91 -6.40
CA LEU A 146 27.38 -14.69 -7.78
C LEU A 146 26.99 -13.28 -8.26
N MET A 147 25.76 -12.85 -7.97
CA MET A 147 25.30 -11.49 -8.33
C MET A 147 26.11 -10.40 -7.62
N PHE A 148 26.57 -10.66 -6.39
CA PHE A 148 27.36 -9.70 -5.63
C PHE A 148 28.67 -9.31 -6.34
N GLU A 149 29.31 -10.23 -7.06
CA GLU A 149 30.53 -9.93 -7.82
C GLU A 149 30.26 -8.89 -8.91
N LEU A 150 29.16 -9.04 -9.65
CA LEU A 150 28.72 -8.09 -10.69
C LEU A 150 28.37 -6.73 -10.09
N VAL A 151 27.58 -6.71 -9.01
CA VAL A 151 27.23 -5.47 -8.30
C VAL A 151 28.49 -4.77 -7.77
N SER A 152 29.45 -5.52 -7.22
CA SER A 152 30.71 -4.98 -6.74
C SER A 152 31.54 -4.37 -7.88
N GLN A 153 31.55 -5.00 -9.06
CA GLN A 153 32.23 -4.46 -10.23
C GLN A 153 31.63 -3.10 -10.65
N VAL A 154 30.32 -3.03 -10.85
CA VAL A 154 29.63 -1.77 -11.23
C VAL A 154 29.87 -0.68 -10.17
N THR A 155 29.83 -1.06 -8.89
CA THR A 155 30.11 -0.11 -7.79
C THR A 155 31.55 0.41 -7.84
N LYS A 156 32.54 -0.42 -8.18
CA LYS A 156 33.94 0.01 -8.36
C LYS A 156 34.08 0.98 -9.53
N GLU A 157 33.41 0.69 -10.65
CA GLU A 157 33.40 1.58 -11.82
C GLU A 157 32.79 2.94 -11.49
N MET A 158 31.67 2.95 -10.74
CA MET A 158 31.07 4.18 -10.20
C MET A 158 32.06 4.98 -9.33
N VAL A 159 32.71 4.33 -8.37
CA VAL A 159 33.69 4.99 -7.49
C VAL A 159 34.84 5.57 -8.30
N ASN A 160 35.34 4.85 -9.29
CA ASN A 160 36.40 5.33 -10.18
C ASN A 160 35.95 6.54 -10.99
N PHE A 161 34.72 6.55 -11.50
CA PHE A 161 34.14 7.69 -12.20
C PHE A 161 34.09 8.94 -11.30
N VAL A 162 33.54 8.82 -10.08
CA VAL A 162 33.45 9.94 -9.13
C VAL A 162 34.84 10.46 -8.75
N ASN A 163 35.80 9.56 -8.50
CA ASN A 163 37.18 9.93 -8.20
C ASN A 163 37.85 10.68 -9.36
N LYS A 164 37.61 10.24 -10.61
CA LYS A 164 38.15 10.89 -11.81
C LYS A 164 37.55 12.28 -11.99
N GLU A 165 36.24 12.41 -11.95
CA GLU A 165 35.53 13.69 -12.07
C GLU A 165 35.97 14.69 -10.99
N THR A 166 36.15 14.21 -9.75
CA THR A 166 36.62 15.06 -8.64
C THR A 166 38.04 15.57 -8.87
N LYS A 167 38.93 14.76 -9.44
CA LYS A 167 40.31 15.16 -9.76
C LYS A 167 40.36 16.17 -10.92
N GLU A 168 39.55 15.98 -11.95
CA GLU A 168 39.58 16.79 -13.17
C GLU A 168 38.82 18.11 -13.02
N LYS A 169 37.71 18.11 -12.28
CA LYS A 169 36.77 19.24 -12.21
C LYS A 169 36.60 19.81 -10.79
N GLY A 170 37.26 19.23 -9.78
CA GLY A 170 37.07 19.57 -8.38
C GLY A 170 35.78 18.96 -7.79
N ILE A 171 35.38 19.41 -6.61
CA ILE A 171 34.19 18.88 -5.91
C ILE A 171 32.94 19.07 -6.79
N GLN A 172 32.28 17.96 -7.13
CA GLN A 172 31.04 17.94 -7.90
C GLN A 172 29.84 17.68 -6.98
N THR A 173 28.69 18.24 -7.34
CA THR A 173 27.40 17.93 -6.71
C THR A 173 26.54 17.15 -7.69
N TYR A 174 26.02 16.00 -7.26
CA TYR A 174 25.17 15.14 -8.07
C TYR A 174 23.78 15.03 -7.44
N GLU A 175 22.76 14.95 -8.30
CA GLU A 175 21.43 14.55 -7.87
C GLU A 175 21.41 13.02 -7.73
N MET A 176 21.13 12.52 -6.52
CA MET A 176 21.33 11.11 -6.17
C MET A 176 20.41 10.17 -6.94
N LYS A 177 19.17 10.58 -7.25
CA LYS A 177 18.23 9.73 -7.98
C LYS A 177 18.71 9.49 -9.42
N ASP A 178 19.08 10.55 -10.13
CA ASP A 178 19.64 10.46 -11.48
C ASP A 178 20.96 9.69 -11.46
N PHE A 179 21.85 10.00 -10.51
CA PHE A 179 23.13 9.31 -10.36
C PHE A 179 22.96 7.80 -10.15
N CYS A 180 22.12 7.38 -9.20
CA CYS A 180 21.88 5.96 -8.94
C CYS A 180 21.08 5.25 -10.04
N SER A 181 20.33 5.98 -10.88
CA SER A 181 19.60 5.38 -12.01
C SER A 181 20.50 5.00 -13.19
N ARG A 182 21.74 5.51 -13.21
CA ARG A 182 22.76 5.27 -14.24
C ARG A 182 23.81 4.23 -13.81
N LEU A 183 23.66 3.68 -12.62
CA LEU A 183 24.38 2.49 -12.12
C LEU A 183 23.73 1.23 -12.70
#